data_AF-A0AAN6NZP9-F1
#
_entry.id   AF-A0AAN6NZP9-F1
#
_cell.length_a   1.000
_cell.length_b   1.000
_cell.length_c   1.000
_cell.angle_alpha   90.00
_cell.angle_beta   90.00
_cell.angle_gamma   90.00
#
_symmetry.space_group_name_H-M   'P 1'
#
loop_
_entity.id
_entity.type
_entity.pdbx_description
1 polymer ?
#
loop_
_entity_poly.entity_id
_entity_poly.type
_entity_poly.pdbx_seq_one_letter_code
_entity_poly.pdbx_strand_id
1 'polypeptide(L)'
;MISPACRMDFVLTKQHKIGIMTADGSGLPTSAPSAKRSLKELFPIHSGERRGDIIPLNFRMLLALRLASNLLQLLQTHWVPNGWSHEKVFFPVTTAAHQRSNLDIDPGRPFISTPFAKYITQLQPQPTLEAREALLELGILLLEIWYEETLEAHFSIEKRPTDYYECQSLAEKWLDDEKSDEMLYLYNKAANYCIRNMIGSKWQHAGWEDKELWNAVCGTIIEPLYKNYNDVMRSRWSVGG
;
A
#
# COMPACT_ATOMS: atom_id res chain seq x y z
N MET A 1 -18.28 0.44 34.04
CA MET A 1 -17.25 -0.62 33.95
C MET A 1 -16.99 -0.89 32.48
N ILE A 2 -15.79 -0.56 31.99
CA ILE A 2 -15.41 -0.72 30.58
C ILE A 2 -14.87 -2.16 30.43
N SER A 3 -15.47 -2.93 29.52
CA SER A 3 -15.02 -4.29 29.18
C SER A 3 -13.62 -4.23 28.54
N PRO A 4 -12.68 -5.14 28.86
CA PRO A 4 -11.37 -5.16 28.21
C PRO A 4 -11.54 -5.42 26.70
N ALA A 5 -10.81 -4.65 25.90
CA ALA A 5 -10.80 -4.78 24.45
C ALA A 5 -10.41 -6.22 24.05
N CYS A 6 -11.34 -6.93 23.41
CA CYS A 6 -11.06 -8.27 22.89
C CYS A 6 -10.16 -8.13 21.66
N ARG A 7 -8.88 -8.49 21.82
CA ARG A 7 -7.92 -8.55 20.72
C ARG A 7 -8.08 -9.91 20.02
N MET A 8 -8.58 -9.88 18.79
CA MET A 8 -8.61 -11.06 17.92
C MET A 8 -7.42 -10.99 16.98
N ASP A 9 -6.50 -11.94 17.13
CA ASP A 9 -5.37 -12.12 16.22
C ASP A 9 -5.73 -13.26 15.24
N PHE A 10 -5.76 -12.96 13.94
CA PHE A 10 -5.89 -13.96 12.90
C PHE A 10 -4.49 -14.49 12.57
N VAL A 11 -4.23 -15.74 12.94
CA VAL A 11 -2.95 -16.39 12.64
C VAL A 11 -3.13 -17.31 11.45
N LEU A 12 -2.36 -17.06 10.39
CA LEU A 12 -2.24 -17.99 9.28
C LEU A 12 -1.26 -19.09 9.70
N THR A 13 -1.74 -20.30 9.95
CA THR A 13 -0.85 -21.41 10.31
C THR A 13 -0.04 -21.86 9.09
N LYS A 14 1.07 -22.57 9.32
CA LYS A 14 1.88 -23.19 8.25
C LYS A 14 1.06 -24.13 7.35
N GLN A 15 -0.13 -24.56 7.77
CA GLN A 15 -1.05 -25.38 6.97
C GLN A 15 -2.13 -24.56 6.24
N HIS A 16 -1.98 -23.23 6.10
CA HIS A 16 -2.98 -22.36 5.47
C HIS A 16 -4.36 -22.40 6.14
N LYS A 17 -4.39 -22.67 7.46
CA LYS A 17 -5.63 -22.62 8.25
C LYS A 17 -5.70 -21.29 8.99
N ILE A 18 -6.89 -20.70 9.02
CA ILE A 18 -7.19 -19.50 9.80
C ILE A 18 -7.65 -19.95 11.19
N GLY A 19 -6.94 -19.51 12.22
CA GLY A 19 -7.33 -19.68 13.61
C GLY A 19 -7.77 -18.35 14.23
N ILE A 20 -8.71 -18.40 15.17
CA ILE A 20 -9.11 -17.27 16.02
C ILE A 20 -8.51 -17.52 17.40
N MET A 21 -7.67 -16.61 17.89
CA MET A 21 -7.21 -16.62 19.28
C MET A 21 -7.99 -15.58 20.08
N THR A 22 -8.63 -16.02 21.16
CA THR A 22 -9.17 -15.16 22.22
C THR A 22 -8.07 -14.87 23.25
N ALA A 23 -8.07 -13.66 23.80
CA ALA A 23 -7.04 -13.16 24.72
C ALA A 23 -6.89 -13.93 26.05
N ASP A 24 -7.77 -14.90 26.33
CA ASP A 24 -7.68 -15.77 27.49
C ASP A 24 -6.66 -16.89 27.23
N GLY A 25 -5.40 -16.52 27.42
CA GLY A 25 -4.25 -17.39 27.29
C GLY A 25 -4.32 -18.60 28.23
N SER A 26 -4.79 -19.73 27.72
CA SER A 26 -4.45 -21.04 28.28
C SER A 26 -4.50 -22.11 27.17
N GLY A 27 -3.37 -22.28 26.50
CA GLY A 27 -3.16 -23.44 25.61
C GLY A 27 -2.20 -23.17 24.46
N LEU A 28 -0.97 -23.69 24.62
CA LEU A 28 0.05 -23.92 23.58
C LEU A 28 0.90 -22.72 23.11
N PRO A 29 2.13 -23.00 22.64
CA PRO A 29 3.30 -22.19 22.89
C PRO A 29 3.19 -20.86 22.17
N THR A 30 3.55 -19.81 22.90
CA THR A 30 3.82 -18.46 22.44
C THR A 30 4.63 -18.53 21.14
N SER A 31 3.96 -18.53 19.99
CA SER A 31 4.66 -18.21 18.75
C SER A 31 5.16 -16.80 18.95
N ALA A 32 6.46 -16.60 18.78
CA ALA A 32 7.11 -15.31 18.88
C ALA A 32 6.22 -14.20 18.30
N PRO A 33 6.15 -13.01 18.93
CA PRO A 33 5.39 -11.89 18.39
C PRO A 33 5.65 -11.82 16.89
N SER A 34 4.59 -11.91 16.09
CA SER A 34 4.69 -11.96 14.64
C SER A 34 5.45 -10.73 14.17
N ALA A 35 6.75 -10.89 13.95
CA ALA A 35 7.60 -9.80 13.53
C ALA A 35 7.02 -9.29 12.21
N LYS A 36 6.58 -8.03 12.22
CA LYS A 36 6.00 -7.35 11.08
C LYS A 36 6.70 -6.02 10.93
N ARG A 37 6.85 -5.56 9.70
CA ARG A 37 7.41 -4.24 9.38
C ARG A 37 6.39 -3.48 8.54
N SER A 38 6.22 -2.20 8.82
CA SER A 38 5.38 -1.28 8.05
C SER A 38 6.08 -0.87 6.74
N LEU A 39 5.32 -0.37 5.76
CA LEU A 39 5.88 0.20 4.53
C LEU A 39 6.80 1.39 4.84
N LYS A 40 6.44 2.22 5.82
CA LYS A 40 7.27 3.35 6.30
C LYS A 40 8.68 2.93 6.69
N GLU A 41 8.79 1.84 7.44
CA GLU A 41 10.06 1.32 7.95
C GLU A 41 10.92 0.68 6.84
N LEU A 42 10.39 0.52 5.64
CA LEU A 42 11.18 0.14 4.46
C LEU A 42 11.88 1.32 3.82
N PHE A 43 11.39 2.54 4.05
CA PHE A 43 11.97 3.75 3.51
C PHE A 43 13.09 4.26 4.43
N PRO A 44 14.27 4.62 3.90
CA PRO A 44 15.35 5.17 4.70
C PRO A 44 14.93 6.44 5.44
N ILE A 45 15.27 6.50 6.73
CA ILE A 45 15.11 7.69 7.57
C ILE A 45 16.28 8.64 7.25
N HIS A 46 16.10 9.49 6.23
CA HIS A 46 16.93 10.64 5.83
C HIS A 46 18.47 10.55 5.93
N SER A 47 19.14 10.73 4.79
CA SER A 47 20.23 11.72 4.61
C SER A 47 20.66 11.75 3.15
N GLY A 48 20.91 12.95 2.62
CA GLY A 48 21.21 13.26 1.21
C GLY A 48 22.50 12.68 0.63
N GLU A 49 22.83 11.43 0.92
CA GLU A 49 23.88 10.68 0.26
C GLU A 49 23.26 9.52 -0.51
N ARG A 50 23.54 9.46 -1.81
CA ARG A 50 23.13 8.37 -2.70
C ARG A 50 23.67 7.04 -2.18
N ARG A 51 22.89 6.36 -1.33
CA ARG A 51 22.95 4.91 -1.20
C ARG A 51 22.07 4.35 -2.30
N GLY A 52 22.65 3.47 -3.12
CA GLY A 52 21.89 2.79 -4.18
C GLY A 52 20.61 2.15 -3.65
N ASP A 53 19.61 2.07 -4.51
CA ASP A 53 18.26 1.53 -4.27
C ASP A 53 18.27 0.44 -3.19
N ILE A 54 17.70 0.77 -2.02
CA ILE A 54 17.63 -0.16 -0.88
C ILE A 54 16.64 -1.27 -1.24
N ILE A 55 15.57 -0.89 -1.95
CA ILE A 55 14.55 -1.78 -2.47
C ILE A 55 14.80 -2.03 -3.96
N PRO A 56 15.17 -3.27 -4.35
CA PRO A 56 15.37 -3.61 -5.75
C PRO A 56 14.16 -3.26 -6.62
N LEU A 57 14.38 -2.74 -7.83
CA LEU A 57 13.31 -2.31 -8.73
C LEU A 57 12.21 -3.38 -8.93
N ASN A 58 12.59 -4.66 -9.07
CA ASN A 58 11.63 -5.76 -9.22
C ASN A 58 10.73 -5.92 -7.98
N PHE A 59 11.27 -5.62 -6.80
CA PHE A 59 10.53 -5.62 -5.54
C PHE A 59 9.57 -4.44 -5.48
N ARG A 60 10.02 -3.23 -5.85
CA ARG A 60 9.16 -2.05 -5.98
C ARG A 60 7.99 -2.28 -6.92
N MET A 61 8.24 -2.90 -8.08
CA MET A 61 7.17 -3.22 -9.05
C MET A 61 6.17 -4.24 -8.52
N LEU A 62 6.65 -5.30 -7.86
CA LEU A 62 5.76 -6.30 -7.24
C LEU A 62 4.92 -5.64 -6.15
N LEU A 63 5.55 -4.81 -5.33
CA LEU A 63 4.91 -4.14 -4.21
C LEU A 63 3.81 -3.19 -4.67
N ALA A 64 4.11 -2.33 -5.66
CA ALA A 64 3.14 -1.43 -6.26
C ALA A 64 1.92 -2.18 -6.83
N LEU A 65 2.17 -3.26 -7.59
CA LEU A 65 1.10 -4.08 -8.16
C LEU A 65 0.23 -4.74 -7.08
N ARG A 66 0.85 -5.33 -6.05
CA ARG A 66 0.14 -6.02 -4.96
C ARG A 66 -0.66 -5.05 -4.12
N LEU A 67 -0.10 -3.91 -3.77
CA LEU A 67 -0.80 -2.89 -3.01
C LEU A 67 -1.97 -2.30 -3.80
N ALA A 68 -1.75 -1.89 -5.05
CA ALA A 68 -2.84 -1.38 -5.89
C ALA A 68 -3.98 -2.40 -6.00
N SER A 69 -3.68 -3.66 -6.32
CA SER A 69 -4.69 -4.71 -6.46
C SER A 69 -5.45 -4.97 -5.16
N ASN A 70 -4.75 -5.10 -4.04
CA ASN A 70 -5.35 -5.42 -2.75
C ASN A 70 -6.16 -4.24 -2.19
N LEU A 71 -5.64 -3.02 -2.29
CA LEU A 71 -6.32 -1.82 -1.80
C LEU A 71 -7.62 -1.58 -2.57
N LEU A 72 -7.57 -1.67 -3.90
CA LEU A 72 -8.75 -1.53 -4.74
C LEU A 72 -9.79 -2.60 -4.41
N GLN A 73 -9.39 -3.87 -4.23
CA GLN A 73 -10.34 -4.92 -3.81
C GLN A 73 -10.95 -4.64 -2.44
N LEU A 74 -10.17 -4.16 -1.47
CA LEU A 74 -10.65 -3.87 -0.12
C LEU A 74 -11.58 -2.66 -0.08
N LEU A 75 -11.43 -1.69 -0.98
CA LEU A 75 -12.30 -0.52 -1.12
C LEU A 75 -13.74 -0.87 -1.51
N GLN A 76 -13.98 -2.06 -2.07
CA GLN A 76 -15.33 -2.58 -2.28
C GLN A 76 -15.97 -3.14 -1.00
N THR A 77 -15.28 -3.06 0.14
CA THR A 77 -15.69 -3.74 1.36
C THR A 77 -15.72 -2.77 2.55
N HIS A 78 -16.55 -3.05 3.55
CA HIS A 78 -16.60 -2.27 4.79
C HIS A 78 -15.44 -2.55 5.77
N TRP A 79 -14.49 -3.39 5.38
CA TRP A 79 -13.42 -3.86 6.30
C TRP A 79 -12.32 -2.83 6.50
N VAL A 80 -12.28 -1.78 5.69
CA VAL A 80 -11.27 -0.73 5.82
C VAL A 80 -11.90 0.66 5.84
N PRO A 81 -12.08 1.23 7.03
CA PRO A 81 -12.50 2.61 7.17
C PRO A 81 -11.32 3.56 7.02
N ASN A 82 -11.59 4.64 6.31
CA ASN A 82 -10.88 5.92 6.27
C ASN A 82 -9.34 5.89 6.27
N GLY A 83 -8.79 6.33 5.13
CA GLY A 83 -7.40 6.74 4.96
C GLY A 83 -6.41 5.58 4.93
N TRP A 84 -5.79 5.37 3.78
CA TRP A 84 -4.71 4.40 3.60
C TRP A 84 -3.40 5.18 3.68
N SER A 85 -2.44 4.72 4.47
CA SER A 85 -1.11 5.33 4.52
C SER A 85 -0.06 4.24 4.65
N HIS A 86 1.19 4.59 4.35
CA HIS A 86 2.34 3.72 4.53
C HIS A 86 2.47 3.16 5.97
N GLU A 87 1.79 3.75 6.96
CA GLU A 87 1.79 3.30 8.36
C GLU A 87 0.81 2.15 8.62
N LYS A 88 -0.21 1.98 7.76
CA LYS A 88 -1.24 0.94 7.92
C LYS A 88 -0.96 -0.32 7.10
N VAL A 89 0.04 -0.27 6.22
CA VAL A 89 0.48 -1.38 5.37
C VAL A 89 1.65 -2.09 6.03
N PHE A 90 1.51 -3.39 6.27
CA PHE A 90 2.51 -4.23 6.94
C PHE A 90 2.90 -5.44 6.10
N PHE A 91 4.10 -5.96 6.36
CA PHE A 91 4.65 -7.17 5.77
C PHE A 91 5.08 -8.15 6.86
N PRO A 92 4.85 -9.46 6.68
CA PRO A 92 5.43 -10.47 7.56
C PRO A 92 6.96 -10.47 7.43
N VAL A 93 7.66 -10.45 8.56
CA VAL A 93 9.11 -10.64 8.58
C VAL A 93 9.39 -12.12 8.32
N THR A 94 10.22 -12.39 7.33
CA THR A 94 10.57 -13.76 6.94
C THR A 94 11.87 -14.15 7.62
N THR A 95 11.81 -15.14 8.53
CA THR A 95 13.03 -15.71 9.11
C THR A 95 13.80 -16.47 8.02
N ALA A 96 15.08 -16.14 7.89
CA ALA A 96 15.95 -16.53 6.79
C ALA A 96 15.92 -18.03 6.45
N ALA A 97 15.31 -18.38 5.32
CA ALA A 97 15.52 -19.67 4.63
C ALA A 97 15.31 -19.58 3.09
N HIS A 98 14.68 -18.51 2.58
CA HIS A 98 14.33 -18.38 1.15
C HIS A 98 14.70 -17.02 0.51
N GLN A 99 15.57 -16.24 1.12
CA GLN A 99 15.86 -14.88 0.65
C GLN A 99 16.69 -14.88 -0.64
N ARG A 100 16.09 -14.37 -1.72
CA ARG A 100 16.77 -13.88 -2.94
C ARG A 100 16.98 -12.35 -2.89
N SER A 101 16.62 -11.70 -1.79
CA SER A 101 16.67 -10.25 -1.58
C SER A 101 17.20 -9.93 -0.18
N ASN A 102 17.92 -8.82 -0.05
CA ASN A 102 18.44 -8.31 1.24
C ASN A 102 17.36 -7.79 2.21
N LEU A 103 16.08 -7.86 1.80
CA LEU A 103 14.93 -7.49 2.61
C LEU A 103 14.44 -8.70 3.41
N ASP A 104 14.26 -8.51 4.71
CA ASP A 104 13.75 -9.49 5.67
C ASP A 104 12.23 -9.59 5.70
N ILE A 105 11.53 -9.17 4.65
CA ILE A 105 10.08 -9.16 4.54
C ILE A 105 9.56 -9.90 3.30
N ASP A 106 8.31 -10.38 3.35
CA ASP A 106 7.61 -10.96 2.18
C ASP A 106 6.75 -9.90 1.45
N PRO A 107 7.20 -9.34 0.30
CA PRO A 107 6.42 -8.35 -0.48
C PRO A 107 5.18 -8.95 -1.14
N GLY A 108 5.10 -10.28 -1.26
CA GLY A 108 3.97 -10.96 -1.88
C GLY A 108 2.73 -10.96 -1.00
N ARG A 109 2.88 -10.62 0.29
CA ARG A 109 1.83 -10.72 1.30
C ARG A 109 1.65 -9.43 2.12
N PRO A 110 1.43 -8.27 1.49
CA PRO A 110 1.07 -7.07 2.25
C PRO A 110 -0.28 -7.31 2.94
N PHE A 111 -0.41 -6.83 4.16
CA PHE A 111 -1.66 -6.87 4.92
C PHE A 111 -1.88 -5.56 5.66
N ILE A 112 -3.15 -5.33 6.03
CA ILE A 112 -3.55 -4.16 6.81
C ILE A 112 -3.91 -4.61 8.21
N SER A 113 -3.39 -3.88 9.19
CA SER A 113 -3.63 -4.15 10.60
C SER A 113 -4.52 -3.04 11.17
N THR A 114 -5.81 -3.33 11.37
CA THR A 114 -6.76 -2.38 11.98
C THR A 114 -7.40 -2.99 13.25
N PRO A 115 -7.53 -2.24 14.35
CA PRO A 115 -8.17 -2.77 15.55
C PRO A 115 -9.69 -2.93 15.36
N PHE A 116 -10.21 -4.15 15.58
CA PHE A 116 -11.62 -4.49 15.45
C PHE A 116 -12.54 -3.86 16.52
N ALA A 117 -12.00 -3.38 17.64
CA ALA A 117 -12.79 -2.94 18.78
C ALA A 117 -13.68 -1.70 18.53
N LYS A 118 -13.45 -0.94 17.45
CA LYS A 118 -14.25 0.26 17.12
C LYS A 118 -15.53 0.00 16.34
N TYR A 119 -15.73 -1.20 15.79
CA TYR A 119 -16.90 -1.48 14.92
C TYR A 119 -18.12 -2.04 15.67
N ILE A 120 -17.95 -2.59 16.87
CA ILE A 120 -19.08 -3.18 17.62
C ILE A 120 -20.03 -2.09 18.16
N THR A 121 -19.53 -0.87 18.38
CA THR A 121 -20.32 0.26 18.90
C THR A 121 -20.83 1.24 17.84
N GLN A 122 -20.41 1.11 16.58
CA GLN A 122 -20.85 1.97 15.47
C GLN A 122 -21.52 1.13 14.37
N LEU A 123 -22.78 0.76 14.60
CA LEU A 123 -23.70 0.20 13.59
C LEU A 123 -24.15 1.22 12.53
N GLN A 124 -23.62 2.45 12.58
CA GLN A 124 -23.83 3.44 11.54
C GLN A 124 -22.91 3.11 10.36
N PRO A 125 -23.42 3.08 9.10
CA PRO A 125 -22.57 2.91 7.94
C PRO A 125 -21.50 4.01 7.96
N GLN A 126 -20.25 3.64 8.19
CA GLN A 126 -19.16 4.60 8.05
C GLN A 126 -19.14 5.05 6.59
N PRO A 127 -18.94 6.35 6.32
CA PRO A 127 -18.86 6.83 4.95
C PRO A 127 -17.76 6.06 4.24
N THR A 128 -18.11 5.40 3.14
CA THR A 128 -17.15 4.78 2.25
C THR A 128 -16.24 5.86 1.70
N LEU A 129 -14.92 5.66 1.78
CA LEU A 129 -13.94 6.60 1.25
C LEU A 129 -14.27 6.90 -0.23
N GLU A 130 -14.39 8.18 -0.58
CA GLU A 130 -14.73 8.58 -1.94
C GLU A 130 -13.67 8.08 -2.93
N ALA A 131 -14.09 7.72 -4.14
CA ALA A 131 -13.18 7.09 -5.10
C ALA A 131 -11.95 7.93 -5.40
N ARG A 132 -12.18 9.24 -5.48
CA ARG A 132 -11.17 10.28 -5.67
C ARG A 132 -10.13 10.31 -4.54
N GLU A 133 -10.57 10.15 -3.29
CA GLU A 133 -9.68 10.17 -2.13
C GLU A 133 -8.81 8.92 -2.11
N ALA A 134 -9.38 7.74 -2.31
CA ALA A 134 -8.58 6.52 -2.30
C ALA A 134 -7.61 6.43 -3.49
N LEU A 135 -7.98 6.95 -4.65
CA LEU A 135 -7.06 7.03 -5.78
C LEU A 135 -5.91 8.00 -5.52
N LEU A 136 -6.17 9.14 -4.87
CA LEU A 136 -5.08 10.04 -4.45
C LEU A 136 -4.13 9.33 -3.47
N GLU A 137 -4.68 8.63 -2.47
CA GLU A 137 -3.87 7.83 -1.53
C GLU A 137 -3.01 6.78 -2.25
N LEU A 138 -3.61 6.06 -3.20
CA LEU A 138 -2.88 5.09 -4.01
C LEU A 138 -1.78 5.75 -4.85
N GLY A 139 -2.07 6.90 -5.47
CA GLY A 139 -1.10 7.66 -6.24
C GLY A 139 0.12 8.07 -5.43
N ILE A 140 -0.11 8.56 -4.21
CA ILE A 140 0.97 8.92 -3.27
C ILE A 140 1.76 7.68 -2.87
N LEU A 141 1.10 6.57 -2.50
CA LEU A 141 1.80 5.31 -2.20
C LEU A 141 2.67 4.83 -3.36
N LEU A 142 2.21 5.00 -4.62
CA LEU A 142 3.01 4.67 -5.79
C LEU A 142 4.26 5.55 -5.90
N LEU A 143 4.18 6.85 -5.61
CA LEU A 143 5.34 7.73 -5.56
C LEU A 143 6.28 7.33 -4.42
N GLU A 144 5.75 7.04 -3.23
CA GLU A 144 6.56 6.66 -2.08
C GLU A 144 7.33 5.35 -2.33
N ILE A 145 6.68 4.37 -2.95
CA ILE A 145 7.34 3.11 -3.37
C ILE A 145 8.41 3.38 -4.43
N TRP A 146 8.14 4.28 -5.38
CA TRP A 146 9.08 4.56 -6.46
C TRP A 146 10.34 5.24 -5.94
N TYR A 147 10.18 6.31 -5.16
CA TYR A 147 11.30 7.11 -4.64
C TYR A 147 11.89 6.58 -3.35
N GLU A 148 11.27 5.56 -2.74
CA GLU A 148 11.67 4.99 -1.46
C GLU A 148 11.68 6.05 -0.35
N GLU A 149 10.74 6.98 -0.39
CA GLU A 149 10.67 8.14 0.51
C GLU A 149 9.20 8.44 0.80
N THR A 150 8.86 8.97 1.98
CA THR A 150 7.47 9.37 2.25
C THR A 150 7.19 10.77 1.70
N LEU A 151 5.91 11.11 1.49
CA LEU A 151 5.52 12.46 1.07
C LEU A 151 6.04 13.53 2.05
N GLU A 152 5.98 13.23 3.36
CA GLU A 152 6.42 14.12 4.41
C GLU A 152 7.93 14.37 4.36
N ALA A 153 8.69 13.29 4.13
CA ALA A 153 10.13 13.33 3.99
C ALA A 153 10.54 14.16 2.76
N HIS A 154 9.92 13.90 1.61
CA HIS A 154 10.23 14.57 0.34
C HIS A 154 10.02 16.10 0.41
N PHE A 155 8.93 16.54 1.03
CA PHE A 155 8.62 17.97 1.19
C PHE A 155 9.11 18.58 2.51
N SER A 156 9.80 17.81 3.35
CA SER A 156 10.26 18.24 4.68
C SER A 156 9.14 18.85 5.55
N ILE A 157 7.97 18.22 5.53
CA ILE A 157 6.81 18.63 6.34
C ILE A 157 6.64 17.68 7.53
N GLU A 158 6.24 18.19 8.69
CA GLU A 158 6.10 17.36 9.90
C GLU A 158 4.95 16.36 9.81
N LYS A 159 3.89 16.75 9.11
CA LYS A 159 2.67 15.95 8.97
C LYS A 159 2.05 16.20 7.62
N ARG A 160 1.55 15.12 7.02
CA ARG A 160 0.75 15.19 5.81
C ARG A 160 -0.51 16.06 5.97
N PRO A 161 -0.84 16.90 4.97
CA PRO A 161 -2.08 17.66 4.97
C PRO A 161 -3.30 16.76 5.06
N THR A 162 -4.30 17.19 5.83
CA THR A 162 -5.61 16.53 5.88
C THR A 162 -6.56 17.03 4.79
N ASP A 163 -6.30 18.21 4.25
CA ASP A 163 -7.06 18.74 3.13
C ASP A 163 -6.69 18.01 1.84
N TYR A 164 -7.73 17.59 1.09
CA TYR A 164 -7.56 16.84 -0.13
C TYR A 164 -6.76 17.62 -1.19
N TYR A 165 -7.07 18.90 -1.40
CA TYR A 165 -6.46 19.70 -2.48
C TYR A 165 -5.03 20.08 -2.14
N GLU A 166 -4.75 20.40 -0.87
CA GLU A 166 -3.38 20.61 -0.41
C GLU A 166 -2.54 19.36 -0.63
N CYS A 167 -3.04 18.19 -0.22
CA CYS A 167 -2.35 16.92 -0.40
C CYS A 167 -2.16 16.57 -1.89
N GLN A 168 -3.18 16.80 -2.71
CA GLN A 168 -3.10 16.60 -4.17
C GLN A 168 -2.04 17.51 -4.79
N SER A 169 -2.00 18.79 -4.41
CA SER A 169 -1.03 19.74 -4.96
C SER A 169 0.43 19.35 -4.67
N LEU A 170 0.69 18.73 -3.50
CA LEU A 170 2.01 18.18 -3.19
C LEU A 170 2.33 16.96 -4.05
N ALA A 171 1.37 16.04 -4.20
CA ALA A 171 1.55 14.86 -5.05
C ALA A 171 1.76 15.24 -6.53
N GLU A 172 1.07 16.27 -7.02
CA GLU A 172 1.25 16.79 -8.38
C GLU A 172 2.63 17.39 -8.58
N LYS A 173 3.12 18.19 -7.62
CA LYS A 173 4.49 18.72 -7.64
C LYS A 173 5.51 17.58 -7.68
N TRP A 174 5.33 16.56 -6.86
CA TRP A 174 6.24 15.40 -6.82
C TRP A 174 6.22 14.59 -8.12
N LEU A 175 5.07 14.52 -8.80
CA LEU A 175 4.97 13.92 -10.14
C LEU A 175 5.72 14.72 -11.21
N ASP A 176 5.77 16.05 -11.09
CA ASP A 176 6.44 16.94 -12.04
C ASP A 176 7.92 17.20 -11.72
N ASP A 177 8.44 16.65 -10.60
CA ASP A 177 9.85 16.78 -10.24
C ASP A 177 10.76 16.19 -11.33
N GLU A 178 11.94 16.77 -11.54
CA GLU A 178 12.89 16.36 -12.60
C GLU A 178 13.29 14.88 -12.53
N LYS A 179 13.24 14.27 -11.34
CA LYS A 179 13.51 12.83 -11.16
C LYS A 179 12.41 11.92 -11.73
N SER A 180 11.26 12.48 -12.11
CA SER A 180 10.17 11.74 -12.73
C SER A 180 10.53 11.18 -14.10
N ASP A 181 11.51 11.77 -14.79
CA ASP A 181 12.04 11.26 -16.06
C ASP A 181 12.75 9.90 -15.92
N GLU A 182 13.20 9.55 -14.71
CA GLU A 182 13.76 8.23 -14.40
C GLU A 182 12.66 7.16 -14.21
N MET A 183 11.39 7.57 -14.09
CA MET A 183 10.26 6.69 -13.86
C MET A 183 9.88 5.89 -15.10
N LEU A 184 9.62 4.59 -14.91
CA LEU A 184 9.10 3.76 -16.00
C LEU A 184 7.79 4.37 -16.52
N TYR A 185 7.71 4.54 -17.84
CA TYR A 185 6.57 5.20 -18.50
C TYR A 185 5.20 4.68 -18.03
N LEU A 186 5.01 3.35 -17.99
CA LEU A 186 3.74 2.76 -17.55
C LEU A 186 3.46 2.96 -16.05
N TYR A 187 4.51 3.14 -15.24
CA TYR A 187 4.38 3.40 -13.80
C TYR A 187 3.94 4.85 -13.59
N ASN A 188 4.62 5.77 -14.27
CA ASN A 188 4.27 7.19 -14.29
C ASN A 188 2.83 7.38 -14.75
N LYS A 189 2.43 6.71 -15.84
CA LYS A 189 1.05 6.76 -16.34
C LYS A 189 0.02 6.33 -15.28
N ALA A 190 0.29 5.26 -14.53
CA ALA A 190 -0.59 4.79 -13.46
C ALA A 190 -0.66 5.80 -12.30
N ALA A 191 0.49 6.29 -11.81
CA ALA A 191 0.54 7.27 -10.74
C ALA A 191 -0.13 8.60 -11.13
N ASN A 192 0.10 9.08 -12.35
CA ASN A 192 -0.52 10.28 -12.89
C ASN A 192 -2.04 10.15 -12.96
N TYR A 193 -2.55 8.99 -13.41
CA TYR A 193 -3.99 8.73 -13.43
C TYR A 193 -4.60 8.82 -12.03
N CYS A 194 -3.95 8.21 -11.03
CA CYS A 194 -4.37 8.26 -9.63
C CYS A 194 -4.44 9.70 -9.07
N ILE A 195 -3.47 10.54 -9.43
CA ILE A 195 -3.30 11.88 -8.83
C ILE A 195 -4.11 12.95 -9.55
N ARG A 196 -4.08 13.00 -10.89
CA ARG A 196 -4.65 14.12 -11.67
C ARG A 196 -6.03 13.84 -12.25
N ASN A 197 -6.30 12.59 -12.63
CA ASN A 197 -7.38 12.30 -13.58
C ASN A 197 -8.79 12.18 -12.96
N MET A 198 -8.94 12.56 -11.69
CA MET A 198 -10.22 12.65 -10.98
C MET A 198 -10.78 14.08 -10.92
N ILE A 199 -10.02 15.09 -11.38
CA ILE A 199 -10.49 16.48 -11.46
C ILE A 199 -11.31 16.65 -12.75
N GLY A 200 -12.60 16.99 -12.62
CA GLY A 200 -13.48 17.28 -13.76
C GLY A 200 -13.90 16.06 -14.59
N SER A 201 -13.50 14.84 -14.19
CA SER A 201 -13.99 13.61 -14.80
C SER A 201 -15.40 13.30 -14.31
N LYS A 202 -16.17 12.55 -15.10
CA LYS A 202 -17.52 12.08 -14.74
C LYS A 202 -17.56 11.20 -13.48
N TRP A 203 -16.39 10.89 -12.90
CA TRP A 203 -16.19 10.00 -11.76
C TRP A 203 -16.02 10.72 -10.43
N GLN A 204 -16.09 12.05 -10.42
CA GLN A 204 -15.87 12.85 -9.20
C GLN A 204 -16.80 12.47 -8.03
N HIS A 205 -17.98 11.91 -8.35
CA HIS A 205 -18.97 11.43 -7.39
C HIS A 205 -19.36 9.96 -7.63
N ALA A 206 -18.54 9.23 -8.40
CA ALA A 206 -18.81 7.82 -8.65
C ALA A 206 -18.39 6.99 -7.45
N GLY A 207 -19.32 6.15 -6.97
CA GLY A 207 -19.00 5.17 -5.94
C GLY A 207 -18.17 4.02 -6.49
N TRP A 208 -17.54 3.25 -5.59
CA TRP A 208 -16.77 2.05 -5.92
C TRP A 208 -17.60 0.90 -6.50
N GLU A 209 -18.91 1.06 -6.70
CA GLU A 209 -19.74 0.06 -7.37
C GLU A 209 -19.87 0.34 -8.89
N ASP A 210 -19.40 1.49 -9.36
CA ASP A 210 -19.45 1.87 -10.77
C ASP A 210 -18.51 0.99 -11.62
N LYS A 211 -19.09 0.19 -12.51
CA LYS A 211 -18.35 -0.74 -13.38
C LYS A 211 -17.45 -0.03 -14.37
N GLU A 212 -17.84 1.14 -14.87
CA GLU A 212 -17.04 1.88 -15.82
C GLU A 212 -15.83 2.54 -15.14
N LEU A 213 -16.00 3.04 -13.91
CA LEU A 213 -14.89 3.47 -13.06
C LEU A 213 -13.91 2.30 -12.85
N TRP A 214 -14.42 1.12 -12.51
CA TRP A 214 -13.60 -0.08 -12.32
C TRP A 214 -12.85 -0.51 -13.58
N ASN A 215 -13.52 -0.51 -14.73
CA ASN A 215 -12.87 -0.83 -16.00
C ASN A 215 -11.75 0.17 -16.31
N ALA A 216 -12.00 1.46 -16.04
CA ALA A 216 -10.98 2.49 -16.20
C ALA A 216 -9.79 2.23 -15.27
N VAL A 217 -10.03 2.05 -13.96
CA VAL A 217 -9.01 1.74 -12.95
C VAL A 217 -8.19 0.50 -13.33
N CYS A 218 -8.84 -0.58 -13.75
CA CYS A 218 -8.14 -1.79 -14.17
C CYS A 218 -7.25 -1.54 -15.40
N GLY A 219 -7.74 -0.82 -16.41
CA GLY A 219 -7.00 -0.55 -17.64
C GLY A 219 -5.92 0.54 -17.52
N THR A 220 -6.08 1.50 -16.61
CA THR A 220 -5.17 2.65 -16.48
C THR A 220 -4.18 2.54 -15.32
N ILE A 221 -4.46 1.69 -14.32
CA ILE A 221 -3.60 1.50 -13.15
C ILE A 221 -3.08 0.06 -13.10
N ILE A 222 -3.97 -0.93 -12.98
CA ILE A 222 -3.56 -2.32 -12.71
C ILE A 222 -2.80 -2.93 -13.90
N GLU A 223 -3.34 -2.82 -15.10
CA GLU A 223 -2.72 -3.40 -16.29
C GLU A 223 -1.32 -2.80 -16.58
N PRO A 224 -1.10 -1.47 -16.52
CA PRO A 224 0.23 -0.89 -16.64
C PRO A 224 1.23 -1.36 -15.57
N LEU A 225 0.82 -1.42 -14.30
CA LEU A 225 1.68 -1.92 -13.21
C LEU A 225 2.04 -3.40 -13.40
N TYR A 226 1.09 -4.21 -13.86
CA TYR A 226 1.31 -5.62 -14.18
C TYR A 226 2.30 -5.79 -15.34
N LYS A 227 2.16 -5.01 -16.41
CA LYS A 227 3.10 -5.02 -17.55
C LYS A 227 4.52 -4.67 -17.11
N ASN A 228 4.69 -3.57 -16.37
CA ASN A 228 6.00 -3.19 -15.80
C ASN A 228 6.62 -4.30 -14.95
N TYR A 229 5.85 -4.89 -14.04
CA TYR A 229 6.35 -5.99 -13.21
C TYR A 229 6.86 -7.15 -14.06
N ASN A 230 6.10 -7.56 -15.08
CA ASN A 230 6.52 -8.65 -15.97
C ASN A 230 7.74 -8.29 -16.81
N ASP A 231 7.82 -7.08 -17.34
CA ASP A 231 8.93 -6.65 -18.19
C ASP A 231 10.24 -6.54 -17.40
N VAL A 232 10.17 -6.00 -16.18
CA VAL A 232 11.31 -5.99 -15.24
C VAL A 232 11.71 -7.42 -14.86
N MET A 233 10.74 -8.30 -14.60
CA MET A 233 11.04 -9.70 -14.27
C MET A 233 11.65 -10.45 -15.46
N ARG A 234 11.16 -10.27 -16.69
CA ARG A 234 11.70 -10.89 -17.90
C ARG A 234 13.12 -10.44 -18.22
N SER A 235 13.39 -9.14 -18.10
CA SER A 235 14.73 -8.59 -18.38
C SER A 235 15.83 -9.19 -17.50
N ARG A 236 15.49 -9.64 -16.28
CA ARG A 236 16.41 -10.33 -15.38
C ARG A 236 16.80 -11.73 -15.87
N TRP A 237 15.93 -12.42 -16.61
CA TRP A 237 16.18 -13.79 -17.09
C TRP A 237 16.96 -13.82 -18.41
N SER A 238 16.96 -12.73 -19.18
CA SER A 238 17.68 -12.64 -20.46
C SER A 238 19.18 -12.38 -20.32
N VAL A 239 19.67 -12.00 -19.14
CA VAL A 239 21.10 -11.67 -18.89
C VAL A 239 21.87 -12.88 -18.31
N GLY A 240 21.24 -14.05 -18.20
CA GLY A 240 21.83 -15.27 -17.62
C GLY A 240 21.97 -16.45 -18.58
N GLY A 241 21.95 -16.23 -19.89
CA GLY A 241 22.09 -17.25 -20.94
C GLY A 241 23.44 -17.19 -21.64
#